data_AF-A0A7S2I7N5-F1
#
_entry.id   AF-A0A7S2I7N5-F1
#
_cell.length_a   1.000
_cell.length_b   1.000
_cell.length_c   1.000
_cell.angle_alpha   90.00
_cell.angle_beta   90.00
_cell.angle_gamma   90.00
#
_symmetry.space_group_name_H-M   'P 1'
#
loop_
_entity.id
_entity.type
_entity.pdbx_description
1 polymer ?
#
loop_
_entity_poly.entity_id
_entity_poly.type
_entity_poly.pdbx_seq_one_letter_code
_entity_poly.pdbx_strand_id
1 'polypeptide(L)'
;TAHEINGTHAAILENTADRLCAIIRLPSPVACDMADGDNIMMQPMHKYLKMAPGTFNALQRIIEDTDFSLPEPVFQVTLCTQARNEVNITTETEDITEIFVEFLLSRSDDTTCRDTVQNRLRAHFAPGNPDHAIDPDMLTVTFNRTGASELDRTCSITLMDRIADLPMVCFFEVDQLSEFENEEAQYITQSGIQNYSPFFDMGIDGEGQVVAVSDSGIDMDHCFF
;
A
#
# COMPACT_ATOMS: atom_id res chain seq x y z
N THR A 1 -2.47 6.68 22.72
CA THR A 1 -2.01 5.45 23.41
C THR A 1 -1.02 4.75 22.51
N ALA A 2 0.01 4.09 23.06
CA ALA A 2 0.96 3.32 22.25
C ALA A 2 0.49 1.87 22.15
N HIS A 3 0.43 1.33 20.94
CA HIS A 3 0.13 -0.09 20.70
C HIS A 3 1.33 -0.75 20.01
N GLU A 4 1.78 -1.87 20.56
CA GLU A 4 2.83 -2.69 19.97
C GLU A 4 2.21 -3.60 18.90
N ILE A 5 2.73 -3.55 17.66
CA ILE A 5 2.29 -4.41 16.58
C ILE A 5 3.17 -5.66 16.56
N ASN A 6 2.54 -6.82 16.81
CA ASN A 6 3.16 -8.14 16.88
C ASN A 6 4.36 -8.32 15.92
N GLY A 7 5.56 -8.40 16.48
CA GLY A 7 6.77 -8.83 15.77
C GLY A 7 7.53 -7.74 14.99
N THR A 8 7.08 -6.48 14.99
CA THR A 8 7.85 -5.37 14.44
C THR A 8 8.18 -4.35 15.51
N HIS A 9 9.42 -3.84 15.54
CA HIS A 9 9.87 -2.78 16.47
C HIS A 9 9.24 -1.39 16.18
N ALA A 10 8.03 -1.36 15.66
CA ALA A 10 7.29 -0.14 15.35
C ALA A 10 6.12 -0.01 16.33
N ALA A 11 6.17 1.00 17.20
CA ALA A 11 5.01 1.41 17.98
C ALA A 11 4.25 2.48 17.18
N ILE A 12 2.95 2.31 16.98
CA ILE A 12 2.11 3.38 16.43
C ILE A 12 1.62 4.23 17.60
N LEU A 13 1.84 5.54 17.50
CA LEU A 13 1.27 6.50 18.41
C LEU A 13 0.01 7.10 17.81
N GLU A 14 -1.09 6.98 18.53
CA GLU A 14 -2.36 7.52 18.11
C GLU A 14 -2.87 8.58 19.09
N ASN A 15 -3.28 9.73 18.53
CA ASN A 15 -4.02 10.75 19.26
C ASN A 15 -5.50 10.46 19.15
N THR A 16 -6.06 9.86 20.20
CA THR A 16 -7.48 9.52 20.28
C THR A 16 -8.39 10.75 20.25
N ALA A 17 -7.90 11.93 20.66
CA ALA A 17 -8.70 13.15 20.70
C ALA A 17 -8.72 13.88 19.35
N ASP A 18 -7.57 13.95 18.68
CA ASP A 18 -7.41 14.73 17.44
C ASP A 18 -7.52 13.89 16.17
N ARG A 19 -7.70 12.57 16.27
CA ARG A 19 -7.78 11.64 15.14
C ARG A 19 -6.55 11.71 14.24
N LEU A 20 -5.40 11.95 14.86
CA LEU A 20 -4.11 12.03 14.18
C LEU A 20 -3.36 10.72 14.42
N CYS A 21 -3.20 9.97 13.34
CA CYS A 21 -2.31 8.83 13.29
C CYS A 21 -0.90 9.36 13.07
N ALA A 22 -0.03 9.16 14.04
CA ALA A 22 1.40 9.38 13.88
C ALA A 22 2.03 8.01 13.68
N ILE A 23 2.24 7.61 12.42
CA ILE A 23 3.17 6.52 12.11
C ILE A 23 4.58 7.06 12.31
N ILE A 24 4.93 7.28 13.57
CA ILE A 24 6.31 7.47 13.96
C ILE A 24 6.78 6.08 14.33
N ARG A 25 7.70 5.51 13.55
CA ARG A 25 8.54 4.44 14.08
C ARG A 25 9.38 5.05 15.19
N LEU A 26 8.83 5.12 16.39
CA LEU A 26 9.62 5.47 17.55
C LEU A 26 10.69 4.37 17.69
N PRO A 27 11.97 4.74 17.82
CA PRO A 27 12.97 3.78 18.24
C PRO A 27 12.46 3.10 19.51
N SER A 28 12.51 1.77 19.59
CA SER A 28 11.96 1.02 20.74
C SER A 28 12.36 1.59 22.12
N PRO A 29 13.57 2.12 22.36
CA PRO A 29 13.90 2.75 23.64
C PRO A 29 13.00 3.93 23.97
N VAL A 30 12.68 4.78 22.99
CA VAL A 30 11.81 5.95 23.18
C VAL A 30 10.39 5.51 23.49
N ALA A 31 9.88 4.47 22.82
CA ALA A 31 8.56 3.93 23.10
C ALA A 31 8.47 3.28 24.49
N CYS A 32 9.53 2.59 24.94
CA CYS A 32 9.58 1.95 26.26
C CYS A 32 9.73 2.94 27.43
N ASP A 33 10.32 4.11 27.19
CA ASP A 33 10.53 5.14 28.22
C ASP A 33 9.29 6.06 28.42
N MET A 34 8.26 5.93 27.58
CA MET A 34 7.03 6.71 27.70
C MET A 34 6.17 6.23 28.87
N ALA A 35 5.87 7.12 29.81
CA ALA A 35 5.03 6.84 30.97
C ALA A 35 3.59 7.30 30.76
N ASP A 36 2.66 6.69 31.51
CA ASP A 36 1.27 7.17 31.60
C ASP A 36 1.25 8.62 32.10
N GLY A 37 0.76 9.53 31.27
CA GLY A 37 0.67 10.97 31.56
C GLY A 37 1.69 11.86 30.83
N ASP A 38 2.59 11.28 30.04
CA ASP A 38 3.47 12.07 29.17
C ASP A 38 2.65 12.79 28.09
N ASN A 39 2.86 14.11 27.99
CA ASN A 39 2.23 14.93 26.96
C ASN A 39 2.98 14.78 25.64
N ILE A 40 2.45 13.94 24.77
CA ILE A 40 2.99 13.75 23.42
C ILE A 40 2.31 14.75 22.50
N MET A 41 3.08 15.70 21.96
CA MET A 41 2.60 16.53 20.88
C MET A 41 2.63 15.72 19.58
N MET A 42 1.46 15.26 19.13
CA MET A 42 1.31 14.64 17.82
C MET A 42 1.08 15.74 16.78
N GLN A 43 1.97 15.82 15.80
CA GLN A 43 1.73 16.66 14.63
C GLN A 43 0.91 15.86 13.61
N PRO A 44 -0.08 16.48 12.95
CA PRO A 44 -0.75 15.83 11.84
C PRO A 44 0.27 15.35 10.82
N MET A 45 0.20 14.08 10.43
CA MET A 45 0.99 13.60 9.31
C MET A 45 0.58 14.38 8.07
N HIS A 46 1.55 15.07 7.47
CA HIS A 46 1.36 15.68 6.17
C HIS A 46 0.91 14.58 5.19
N LYS A 47 -0.11 14.82 4.37
CA LYS A 47 -0.70 13.81 3.45
C LYS A 47 0.35 13.07 2.60
N TYR A 48 1.39 13.75 2.13
CA TYR A 48 2.51 13.13 1.40
C TYR A 48 3.34 12.12 2.21
N LEU A 49 3.35 12.21 3.55
CA LEU A 49 4.00 11.22 4.41
C LEU A 49 3.17 9.94 4.60
N LYS A 50 1.88 9.98 4.26
CA LYS A 50 1.01 8.80 4.23
C LYS A 50 1.15 8.01 2.93
N MET A 51 1.77 8.60 1.91
CA MET A 51 1.99 7.95 0.62
C MET A 51 3.28 7.11 0.66
N ALA A 52 3.24 5.89 0.14
CA ALA A 52 4.43 5.06 0.04
C ALA A 52 5.49 5.71 -0.89
N PRO A 53 6.79 5.45 -0.65
CA PRO A 53 7.83 5.81 -1.61
C PRO A 53 7.52 5.23 -2.99
N GLY A 54 7.58 6.07 -4.03
CA GLY A 54 7.27 5.65 -5.40
C GLY A 54 5.78 5.71 -5.78
N THR A 55 4.86 5.86 -4.82
CA THR A 55 3.44 6.09 -5.12
C THR A 55 3.26 7.27 -6.05
N PHE A 56 3.87 8.42 -5.75
CA PHE A 56 3.77 9.60 -6.61
C PHE A 56 4.25 9.35 -8.04
N ASN A 57 5.36 8.60 -8.22
CA ASN A 57 5.88 8.28 -9.55
C ASN A 57 4.97 7.30 -10.28
N ALA A 58 4.42 6.30 -9.59
CA ALA A 58 3.43 5.38 -10.16
C ALA A 58 2.17 6.14 -10.60
N LEU A 59 1.73 7.10 -9.80
CA LEU A 59 0.62 7.98 -10.16
C LEU A 59 0.94 8.83 -11.37
N GLN A 60 2.11 9.45 -11.38
CA GLN A 60 2.53 10.24 -12.52
C GLN A 60 2.53 9.40 -13.80
N ARG A 61 3.01 8.15 -13.75
CA ARG A 61 2.89 7.22 -14.88
C ARG A 61 1.43 6.96 -15.26
N ILE A 62 0.57 6.61 -14.30
CA ILE A 62 -0.88 6.39 -14.52
C ILE A 62 -1.56 7.60 -15.16
N ILE A 63 -1.13 8.82 -14.82
CA ILE A 63 -1.66 10.09 -15.33
C ILE A 63 -1.12 10.39 -16.73
N GLU A 64 0.18 10.22 -16.93
CA GLU A 64 0.85 10.47 -18.20
C GLU A 64 0.44 9.44 -19.25
N ASP A 65 0.11 8.23 -18.81
CA ASP A 65 -0.30 7.15 -19.69
C ASP A 65 -1.57 7.52 -20.46
N THR A 66 -1.45 7.45 -21.78
CA THR A 66 -2.56 7.63 -22.72
C THR A 66 -3.14 6.29 -23.14
N ASP A 67 -2.51 5.17 -22.77
CA ASP A 67 -3.00 3.84 -23.09
C ASP A 67 -4.04 3.39 -22.05
N PHE A 68 -5.31 3.56 -22.44
CA PHE A 68 -6.46 3.18 -21.62
C PHE A 68 -6.81 1.70 -21.70
N SER A 69 -6.00 0.90 -22.41
CA SER A 69 -6.09 -0.57 -22.35
C SER A 69 -5.45 -1.14 -21.09
N LEU A 70 -4.66 -0.34 -20.38
CA LEU A 70 -4.05 -0.75 -19.13
C LEU A 70 -5.09 -0.93 -18.02
N PRO A 71 -4.78 -1.79 -17.03
CA PRO A 71 -5.67 -2.04 -15.91
C PRO A 71 -6.06 -0.75 -15.17
N GLU A 72 -7.23 -0.79 -14.54
CA GLU A 72 -7.64 0.29 -13.64
C GLU A 72 -6.63 0.41 -12.49
N PRO A 73 -6.24 1.64 -12.09
CA PRO A 73 -5.38 1.80 -10.95
C PRO A 73 -6.12 1.29 -9.72
N VAL A 74 -5.43 0.44 -8.98
CA VAL A 74 -5.87 -0.06 -7.68
C VAL A 74 -5.05 0.67 -6.62
N PHE A 75 -5.72 1.20 -5.62
CA PHE A 75 -5.10 1.86 -4.48
C PHE A 75 -5.35 1.03 -3.23
N GLN A 76 -4.30 0.79 -2.47
CA GLN A 76 -4.41 0.18 -1.15
C GLN A 76 -4.41 1.29 -0.10
N VAL A 77 -5.49 1.36 0.67
CA VAL A 77 -5.71 2.39 1.68
C VAL A 77 -5.81 1.72 3.03
N THR A 78 -4.80 1.92 3.89
CA THR A 78 -4.86 1.44 5.27
C THR A 78 -5.55 2.49 6.13
N LEU A 79 -6.66 2.09 6.73
CA LEU A 79 -7.39 2.92 7.69
C LEU A 79 -6.70 2.86 9.07
N CYS A 80 -6.78 3.95 9.83
CA CYS A 80 -6.45 3.93 11.25
C CYS A 80 -7.43 3.03 12.00
N THR A 81 -6.96 2.21 12.94
CA THR A 81 -7.76 1.23 13.70
C THR A 81 -9.01 1.84 14.37
N GLN A 82 -8.97 3.11 14.79
CA GLN A 82 -10.15 3.78 15.38
C GLN A 82 -11.23 4.12 14.35
N ALA A 83 -10.87 4.36 13.09
CA ALA A 83 -11.83 4.76 12.06
C ALA A 83 -12.88 3.68 11.80
N ARG A 84 -12.48 2.41 11.90
CA ARG A 84 -13.40 1.29 11.71
C ARG A 84 -14.50 1.23 12.77
N ASN A 85 -14.15 1.51 14.02
CA ASN A 85 -15.10 1.52 15.14
C ASN A 85 -16.08 2.71 15.03
N GLU A 86 -15.63 3.85 14.49
CA GLU A 86 -16.47 5.04 14.37
C GLU A 86 -17.44 4.97 13.19
N VAL A 87 -17.00 4.43 12.05
CA VAL A 87 -17.82 4.42 10.83
C VAL A 87 -18.83 3.26 10.83
N ASN A 88 -18.89 2.46 11.91
CA ASN A 88 -19.77 1.31 12.08
C ASN A 88 -19.78 0.40 10.84
N ILE A 89 -18.61 0.28 10.21
CA ILE A 89 -18.45 -0.39 8.93
C ILE A 89 -18.50 -1.88 9.20
N THR A 90 -19.67 -2.47 9.02
CA THR A 90 -19.79 -3.92 8.96
C THR A 90 -19.15 -4.41 7.68
N THR A 91 -18.40 -5.51 7.75
CA THR A 91 -17.70 -6.14 6.61
C THR A 91 -18.63 -6.65 5.51
N GLU A 92 -19.94 -6.62 5.76
CA GLU A 92 -20.95 -7.01 4.79
C GLU A 92 -21.55 -5.77 4.14
N THR A 93 -21.50 -5.75 2.80
CA THR A 93 -22.33 -4.97 1.85
C THR A 93 -21.75 -3.68 1.26
N GLU A 94 -22.24 -3.38 0.05
CA GLU A 94 -21.89 -2.36 -0.96
C GLU A 94 -21.77 -0.90 -0.45
N ASP A 95 -22.06 -0.68 0.84
CA ASP A 95 -22.17 0.61 1.51
C ASP A 95 -20.83 1.35 1.66
N ILE A 96 -19.71 0.61 1.78
CA ILE A 96 -18.41 1.26 2.03
C ILE A 96 -17.98 2.17 0.88
N THR A 97 -18.39 1.89 -0.36
CA THR A 97 -18.13 2.79 -1.48
C THR A 97 -18.87 4.11 -1.29
N GLU A 98 -20.15 4.07 -0.94
CA GLU A 98 -20.98 5.27 -0.78
C GLU A 98 -20.48 6.11 0.39
N ILE A 99 -20.22 5.48 1.54
CA ILE A 99 -19.66 6.14 2.72
C ILE A 99 -18.32 6.80 2.39
N PHE A 100 -17.42 6.07 1.74
CA PHE A 100 -16.08 6.59 1.41
C PHE A 100 -16.16 7.75 0.41
N VAL A 101 -17.04 7.65 -0.60
CA VAL A 101 -17.33 8.72 -1.54
C VAL A 101 -17.91 9.94 -0.82
N GLU A 102 -18.85 9.77 0.11
CA GLU A 102 -19.43 10.86 0.90
C GLU A 102 -18.36 11.59 1.72
N PHE A 103 -17.46 10.83 2.37
CA PHE A 103 -16.32 11.43 3.10
C PHE A 103 -15.40 12.24 2.19
N LEU A 104 -15.11 11.74 0.99
CA LEU A 104 -14.27 12.43 0.01
C LEU A 104 -14.94 13.69 -0.57
N LEU A 105 -16.26 13.68 -0.73
CA LEU A 105 -17.00 14.76 -1.36
C LEU A 105 -17.52 15.81 -0.38
N SER A 106 -17.75 15.46 0.88
CA SER A 106 -18.20 16.39 1.93
C SER A 106 -17.16 17.45 2.28
N ARG A 107 -15.88 17.17 2.05
CA ARG A 107 -14.75 18.09 2.29
C ARG A 107 -14.37 18.94 1.09
N SER A 108 -15.07 18.81 -0.03
CA SER A 108 -14.68 19.45 -1.28
C SER A 108 -15.71 20.46 -1.77
N ASP A 109 -15.27 21.72 -1.86
CA ASP A 109 -15.99 22.77 -2.58
C ASP A 109 -15.93 22.58 -4.10
N ASP A 110 -14.98 21.80 -4.60
CA ASP A 110 -14.83 21.50 -6.01
C ASP A 110 -15.86 20.45 -6.45
N THR A 111 -16.79 20.90 -7.29
CA THR A 111 -17.85 20.09 -7.89
C THR A 111 -17.42 19.45 -9.22
N THR A 112 -16.32 19.89 -9.83
CA THR A 112 -15.87 19.45 -11.15
C THR A 112 -15.61 17.95 -11.19
N CYS A 113 -15.10 17.37 -10.11
CA CYS A 113 -14.81 15.94 -10.02
C CYS A 113 -15.87 15.12 -9.28
N ARG A 114 -16.94 15.76 -8.81
CA ARG A 114 -17.96 15.12 -7.96
C ARG A 114 -18.62 13.95 -8.68
N ASP A 115 -19.18 14.22 -9.86
CA ASP A 115 -19.91 13.21 -10.64
C ASP A 115 -18.98 12.10 -11.11
N THR A 116 -17.73 12.44 -11.49
CA THR A 116 -16.74 11.45 -11.92
C THR A 116 -16.36 10.51 -10.78
N VAL A 117 -16.02 11.05 -9.60
CA VAL A 117 -15.68 10.24 -8.42
C VAL A 117 -16.86 9.39 -7.98
N GLN A 118 -18.05 9.98 -7.87
CA GLN A 118 -19.24 9.26 -7.40
C GLN A 118 -19.61 8.07 -8.31
N ASN A 119 -19.49 8.23 -9.63
CA ASN A 119 -19.89 7.18 -10.55
C ASN A 119 -18.81 6.11 -10.78
N ARG A 120 -17.53 6.45 -10.59
CA ARG A 120 -16.39 5.60 -11.04
C ARG A 120 -15.50 5.07 -9.93
N LEU A 121 -15.57 5.63 -8.73
CA LEU A 121 -14.86 5.08 -7.58
C LEU A 121 -15.58 3.85 -7.06
N ARG A 122 -14.83 2.78 -6.77
CA ARG A 122 -15.30 1.64 -6.01
C ARG A 122 -14.34 1.41 -4.85
N ALA A 123 -14.88 1.07 -3.70
CA ALA A 123 -14.10 0.74 -2.53
C ALA A 123 -14.64 -0.56 -1.92
N HIS A 124 -13.76 -1.45 -1.50
CA HIS A 124 -14.10 -2.67 -0.79
C HIS A 124 -12.97 -3.04 0.15
N PHE A 125 -13.25 -3.69 1.28
CA PHE A 125 -12.18 -4.23 2.10
C PHE A 125 -11.47 -5.34 1.34
N ALA A 126 -10.14 -5.35 1.42
CA ALA A 126 -9.37 -6.47 0.91
C ALA A 126 -9.89 -7.74 1.60
N PRO A 127 -10.19 -8.82 0.85
CA PRO A 127 -10.56 -10.08 1.47
C PRO A 127 -9.40 -10.49 2.38
N GLY A 128 -9.67 -10.56 3.68
CA GLY A 128 -8.64 -10.98 4.63
C GLY A 128 -8.07 -12.31 4.17
N ASN A 129 -6.76 -12.37 3.92
CA ASN A 129 -6.11 -13.64 3.66
C ASN A 129 -6.25 -14.46 4.95
N PRO A 130 -6.74 -15.70 4.92
CA PRO A 130 -6.83 -16.52 6.12
C PRO A 130 -5.43 -16.90 6.68
N ASP A 131 -4.40 -16.91 5.83
CA ASP A 131 -3.04 -17.38 6.17
C ASP A 131 -2.09 -16.25 6.59
N HIS A 132 -2.41 -15.02 6.19
CA HIS A 132 -1.76 -13.82 6.69
C HIS A 132 -2.83 -13.03 7.39
N ALA A 133 -2.67 -12.69 8.67
CA ALA A 133 -3.54 -11.72 9.33
C ALA A 133 -3.41 -10.36 8.60
N ILE A 134 -4.04 -10.25 7.44
CA ILE A 134 -4.12 -9.02 6.67
C ILE A 134 -4.87 -8.08 7.59
N ASP A 135 -4.29 -6.89 7.74
CA ASP A 135 -4.88 -5.82 8.51
C ASP A 135 -6.34 -5.70 8.07
N PRO A 136 -7.30 -5.96 8.97
CA PRO A 136 -8.71 -5.94 8.61
C PRO A 136 -9.22 -4.50 8.35
N ASP A 137 -8.28 -3.56 8.29
CA ASP A 137 -8.42 -2.13 8.09
C ASP A 137 -7.88 -1.71 6.70
N MET A 138 -7.53 -2.66 5.82
CA MET A 138 -7.11 -2.38 4.45
C MET A 138 -8.32 -2.28 3.49
N LEU A 139 -8.45 -1.13 2.85
CA LEU A 139 -9.47 -0.82 1.86
C LEU A 139 -8.83 -0.77 0.46
N THR A 140 -9.29 -1.63 -0.43
CA THR A 140 -8.98 -1.59 -1.85
C THR A 140 -9.89 -0.56 -2.53
N VAL A 141 -9.31 0.50 -3.07
CA VAL A 141 -10.03 1.52 -3.84
C VAL A 141 -9.65 1.38 -5.30
N THR A 142 -10.62 1.21 -6.19
CA THR A 142 -10.41 1.24 -7.64
C THR A 142 -11.08 2.47 -8.23
N PHE A 143 -10.47 3.03 -9.27
CA PHE A 143 -11.02 4.17 -9.98
C PHE A 143 -11.08 3.88 -11.47
N ASN A 144 -12.31 3.71 -11.98
CA ASN A 144 -12.52 3.42 -13.39
C ASN A 144 -12.14 4.65 -14.25
N ARG A 145 -11.14 4.47 -15.11
CA ARG A 145 -10.62 5.54 -15.99
C ARG A 145 -11.32 5.59 -17.36
N THR A 146 -12.38 4.81 -17.60
CA THR A 146 -13.05 4.74 -18.90
C THR A 146 -13.56 6.12 -19.33
N GLY A 147 -13.11 6.60 -20.49
CA GLY A 147 -13.38 7.95 -21.00
C GLY A 147 -12.19 8.91 -20.92
N ALA A 148 -11.19 8.57 -20.10
CA ALA A 148 -9.85 9.12 -19.90
C ALA A 148 -9.47 10.47 -20.56
N SER A 149 -10.33 11.44 -20.33
CA SER A 149 -10.14 12.83 -20.69
C SER A 149 -9.13 13.50 -19.75
N GLU A 150 -8.69 14.71 -20.10
CA GLU A 150 -7.91 15.56 -19.20
C GLU A 150 -8.63 15.79 -17.85
N LEU A 151 -9.97 15.82 -17.86
CA LEU A 151 -10.79 15.87 -16.66
C LEU A 151 -10.59 14.62 -15.79
N ASP A 152 -10.55 13.43 -16.37
CA ASP A 152 -10.39 12.17 -15.62
C ASP A 152 -9.02 12.07 -14.96
N ARG A 153 -7.97 12.56 -15.65
CA ARG A 153 -6.62 12.70 -15.09
C ARG A 153 -6.61 13.64 -13.89
N THR A 154 -7.20 14.82 -14.06
CA THR A 154 -7.32 15.83 -12.99
C THR A 154 -8.11 15.27 -11.80
N CYS A 155 -9.22 14.59 -12.06
CA CYS A 155 -10.05 14.00 -11.00
C CYS A 155 -9.39 12.84 -10.30
N SER A 156 -8.55 12.06 -10.98
CA SER A 156 -7.73 11.03 -10.34
C SER A 156 -6.74 11.66 -9.36
N ILE A 157 -6.00 12.69 -9.78
CA ILE A 157 -5.04 13.42 -8.91
C ILE A 157 -5.75 13.99 -7.69
N THR A 158 -6.85 14.71 -7.93
CA THR A 158 -7.65 15.33 -6.88
C THR A 158 -8.23 14.30 -5.92
N LEU A 159 -8.69 13.15 -6.42
CA LEU A 159 -9.17 12.05 -5.59
C LEU A 159 -8.08 11.55 -4.64
N MET A 160 -6.86 11.33 -5.13
CA MET A 160 -5.76 10.78 -4.34
C MET A 160 -5.27 11.75 -3.29
N ASP A 161 -5.16 13.03 -3.66
CA ASP A 161 -4.86 14.11 -2.73
C ASP A 161 -5.86 14.12 -1.57
N ARG A 162 -7.15 13.94 -1.87
CA ARG A 162 -8.21 13.88 -0.87
C ARG A 162 -8.16 12.61 -0.03
N ILE A 163 -7.92 11.44 -0.62
CA ILE A 163 -7.77 10.18 0.13
C ILE A 163 -6.66 10.33 1.17
N ALA A 164 -5.49 10.85 0.76
CA ALA A 164 -4.38 11.05 1.68
C ALA A 164 -4.68 12.12 2.75
N ASP A 165 -5.52 13.11 2.44
CA ASP A 165 -5.93 14.14 3.40
C ASP A 165 -6.96 13.64 4.43
N LEU A 166 -7.62 12.49 4.20
CA LEU A 166 -8.59 11.94 5.15
C LEU A 166 -7.89 11.60 6.49
N PRO A 167 -8.41 12.09 7.65
CA PRO A 167 -7.84 11.79 8.96
C PRO A 167 -7.81 10.30 9.29
N MET A 168 -8.80 9.55 8.79
CA MET A 168 -8.90 8.10 8.97
C MET A 168 -7.92 7.29 8.13
N VAL A 169 -7.23 7.91 7.17
CA VAL A 169 -6.23 7.22 6.35
C VAL A 169 -4.87 7.33 7.03
N CYS A 170 -4.33 6.16 7.40
CA CYS A 170 -2.99 5.96 7.95
C CYS A 170 -1.95 5.93 6.82
N PHE A 171 -2.25 5.14 5.80
CA PHE A 171 -1.33 4.83 4.73
C PHE A 171 -2.08 4.67 3.41
N PHE A 172 -1.45 5.08 2.33
CA PHE A 172 -1.99 5.05 0.97
C PHE A 172 -0.89 4.64 0.01
N GLU A 173 -1.15 3.62 -0.78
CA GLU A 173 -0.26 3.21 -1.86
C GLU A 173 -1.04 2.88 -3.12
N VAL A 174 -0.33 2.94 -4.25
CA VAL A 174 -0.84 2.44 -5.52
C VAL A 174 -0.33 1.01 -5.62
N ASP A 175 -1.26 0.10 -5.84
CA ASP A 175 -0.94 -1.28 -6.17
C ASP A 175 -0.22 -1.27 -7.52
N GLN A 176 1.09 -1.54 -7.48
CA GLN A 176 1.90 -1.57 -8.68
C GLN A 176 1.80 -2.96 -9.28
N LEU A 177 1.45 -3.01 -10.57
CA LEU A 177 1.56 -4.24 -11.33
C LEU A 177 3.05 -4.63 -11.37
N SER A 178 3.38 -5.78 -10.79
CA SER A 178 4.69 -6.38 -10.97
C SER A 178 4.77 -6.97 -12.37
N GLU A 179 5.78 -6.57 -13.13
CA GLU A 179 6.07 -7.15 -14.44
C GLU A 179 7.24 -8.13 -14.31
N PHE A 180 7.20 -9.19 -15.11
CA PHE A 180 8.30 -10.15 -15.18
C PHE A 180 9.43 -9.59 -16.03
N GLU A 181 10.56 -9.31 -15.39
CA GLU A 181 11.81 -8.95 -16.08
C GLU A 181 12.58 -10.23 -16.48
N ASN A 182 11.92 -11.10 -17.26
CA ASN A 182 12.43 -12.43 -17.61
C ASN A 182 13.32 -12.46 -18.87
N GLU A 183 13.63 -11.31 -19.47
CA GLU A 183 14.26 -11.26 -20.81
C GLU A 183 15.74 -11.73 -20.82
N GLU A 184 16.45 -11.78 -19.68
CA GLU A 184 17.92 -12.03 -19.67
C GLU A 184 18.47 -13.05 -18.65
N ALA A 185 17.67 -13.97 -18.11
CA ALA A 185 18.17 -14.92 -17.09
C ALA A 185 18.90 -16.16 -17.64
N GLN A 186 18.84 -16.44 -18.95
CA GLN A 186 19.47 -17.64 -19.51
C GLN A 186 20.92 -17.36 -19.94
N TYR A 187 21.87 -18.06 -19.29
CA TYR A 187 23.27 -18.35 -19.69
C TYR A 187 24.43 -17.77 -18.85
N ILE A 188 24.25 -16.78 -17.98
CA ILE A 188 25.42 -16.06 -17.41
C ILE A 188 26.12 -16.79 -16.24
N THR A 189 25.57 -17.88 -15.69
CA THR A 189 26.15 -18.55 -14.50
C THR A 189 27.11 -19.70 -14.80
N GLN A 190 27.31 -20.08 -16.06
CA GLN A 190 28.31 -21.10 -16.41
C GLN A 190 29.53 -20.44 -17.03
N SER A 191 30.71 -20.80 -16.51
CA SER A 191 32.02 -20.25 -16.90
C SER A 191 32.39 -20.36 -18.39
N GLY A 192 31.53 -20.99 -19.21
CA GLY A 192 31.80 -21.36 -20.60
C GLY A 192 32.87 -22.45 -20.75
N ILE A 193 33.48 -22.90 -19.65
CA ILE A 193 34.55 -23.89 -19.62
C ILE A 193 33.96 -25.23 -19.20
N GLN A 194 34.18 -26.25 -20.03
CA GLN A 194 33.73 -27.61 -19.76
C GLN A 194 34.32 -28.12 -18.43
N ASN A 195 33.47 -28.67 -17.55
CA ASN A 195 33.83 -29.19 -16.23
C ASN A 195 34.42 -28.16 -15.24
N TYR A 196 34.08 -26.87 -15.37
CA TYR A 196 34.51 -25.83 -14.43
C TYR A 196 33.33 -25.06 -13.85
N SER A 197 33.17 -25.16 -12.54
CA SER A 197 32.08 -24.52 -11.77
C SER A 197 32.71 -23.60 -10.72
N PRO A 198 33.08 -22.36 -11.10
CA PRO A 198 33.99 -21.52 -10.31
C PRO A 198 33.56 -21.28 -8.87
N PHE A 199 32.25 -21.22 -8.59
CA PHE A 199 31.76 -21.09 -7.22
C PHE A 199 31.98 -22.38 -6.41
N PHE A 200 31.50 -23.52 -6.92
CA PHE A 200 31.67 -24.83 -6.27
C PHE A 200 33.15 -25.23 -6.14
N ASP A 201 33.96 -25.03 -7.17
CA ASP A 201 35.39 -25.36 -7.19
C ASP A 201 36.20 -24.52 -6.17
N MET A 202 35.67 -23.37 -5.77
CA MET A 202 36.22 -22.49 -4.72
C MET A 202 35.59 -22.73 -3.34
N GLY A 203 34.73 -23.74 -3.19
CA GLY A 203 34.04 -24.04 -1.93
C GLY A 203 32.91 -23.05 -1.58
N ILE A 204 32.37 -22.35 -2.57
CA ILE A 204 31.21 -21.46 -2.44
C ILE A 204 30.00 -22.22 -2.97
N ASP A 205 29.30 -22.92 -2.08
CA ASP A 205 28.16 -23.80 -2.40
C ASP A 205 26.83 -23.35 -1.77
N GLY A 206 26.86 -22.28 -0.97
CA GLY A 206 25.68 -21.76 -0.29
C GLY A 206 25.31 -22.52 0.99
N GLU A 207 26.17 -23.40 1.53
CA GLU A 207 25.89 -24.12 2.78
C GLU A 207 25.55 -23.14 3.92
N GLY A 208 24.45 -23.42 4.62
CA GLY A 208 23.96 -22.62 5.74
C GLY A 208 23.32 -21.28 5.35
N GLN A 209 23.19 -20.97 4.06
CA GLN A 209 22.52 -19.76 3.58
C GLN A 209 21.03 -20.02 3.33
N VAL A 210 20.20 -18.99 3.57
CA VAL A 210 18.78 -18.99 3.21
C VAL A 210 18.57 -17.92 2.16
N VAL A 211 18.05 -18.32 1.00
CA VAL A 211 17.72 -17.43 -0.12
C VAL A 211 16.21 -17.33 -0.24
N ALA A 212 15.68 -16.11 -0.16
CA ALA A 212 14.29 -15.84 -0.46
C ALA A 212 14.15 -15.48 -1.94
N VAL A 213 13.24 -16.15 -2.65
CA VAL A 213 12.91 -15.87 -4.05
C VAL A 213 11.50 -15.28 -4.08
N SER A 214 11.38 -14.06 -4.62
CA SER A 214 10.11 -13.37 -4.81
C SER A 214 9.87 -13.21 -6.31
N ASP A 215 9.24 -14.23 -6.91
CA ASP A 215 8.95 -14.33 -8.34
C ASP A 215 7.57 -15.02 -8.51
N SER A 216 7.29 -15.54 -9.71
CA SER A 216 6.18 -16.43 -10.05
C SER A 216 6.15 -17.76 -9.29
N GLY A 217 7.21 -18.09 -8.55
CA GLY A 217 7.36 -19.33 -7.80
C GLY A 217 8.52 -20.18 -8.31
N ILE A 218 8.66 -21.37 -7.73
CA ILE A 218 9.69 -22.34 -8.08
C ILE A 218 9.05 -23.72 -8.25
N ASP A 219 9.41 -24.42 -9.33
CA ASP A 219 9.01 -25.81 -9.54
C ASP A 219 9.91 -26.73 -8.71
N MET A 220 9.43 -27.11 -7.53
CA MET A 220 10.17 -27.96 -6.59
C MET A 220 10.32 -29.41 -7.05
N ASP A 221 9.60 -29.83 -8.11
CA ASP A 221 9.70 -31.17 -8.69
C ASP A 221 10.62 -31.20 -9.93
N HIS A 222 11.18 -30.05 -10.33
CA HIS A 222 12.10 -29.98 -11.47
C HIS A 222 13.45 -30.58 -11.12
N CYS A 223 14.04 -31.41 -11.99
CA CYS A 223 15.32 -32.11 -11.75
C CYS A 223 16.56 -31.24 -11.45
N PHE A 224 16.45 -29.90 -11.47
CA PHE A 224 17.53 -28.97 -11.13
C PHE A 224 17.43 -28.43 -9.69
N PHE A 225 16.31 -28.67 -9.02
CA PHE A 225 16.06 -28.39 -7.62
C PHE A 225 15.86 -29.72 -6.86
#